data_AF-A0A6A3P487-F1
#
_entry.id   AF-A0A6A3P487-F1
#
_cell.length_a   1.000
_cell.length_b   1.000
_cell.length_c   1.000
_cell.angle_alpha   90.00
_cell.angle_beta   90.00
_cell.angle_gamma   90.00
#
_symmetry.space_group_name_H-M   'P 1'
#
loop_
_entity.id
_entity.type
_entity.pdbx_description
1 polymer ?
#
loop_
_entity_poly.entity_id
_entity_poly.type
_entity_poly.pdbx_seq_one_letter_code
_entity_poly.pdbx_strand_id
1 'polypeptide(L)'
;MELMKVLEVKIRMATSYRAQADGQVDRQNRVLEDALRCMVSLEGTNWVDVLGTVEHVHATLVSASTKLSPFEIDIGRVARPPVGATISRNDYVQNFTEERKRIVAQAQQNLFDAQKRQREQYNRKRS
;
A
#
# COMPACT_ATOMS: atom_id res chain seq x y z
N MET A 1 12.90 19.34 -18.43
CA MET A 1 12.24 20.58 -17.93
C MET A 1 11.26 21.15 -18.96
N GLU A 2 11.54 21.06 -20.26
CA GLU A 2 10.64 21.46 -21.37
C GLU A 2 9.22 20.87 -21.27
N LEU A 3 9.08 19.56 -21.07
CA LEU A 3 7.76 18.90 -20.95
C LEU A 3 6.88 19.48 -19.83
N MET A 4 7.46 19.78 -18.67
CA MET A 4 6.71 20.32 -17.53
C MET A 4 6.31 21.78 -17.74
N LYS A 5 7.08 22.54 -18.55
CA LYS A 5 6.69 23.89 -18.97
C LYS A 5 5.49 23.85 -19.91
N VAL A 6 5.45 22.89 -20.85
CA VAL A 6 4.32 22.71 -21.79
C VAL A 6 3.06 22.27 -21.05
N LEU A 7 3.19 21.44 -20.02
CA LEU A 7 2.07 21.00 -19.18
C LEU A 7 1.72 22.00 -18.06
N GLU A 8 2.38 23.16 -18.00
CA GLU A 8 2.22 24.17 -16.94
C GLU A 8 2.39 23.62 -15.50
N VAL A 9 3.13 22.53 -15.34
CA VAL A 9 3.35 21.87 -14.04
C VAL A 9 4.50 22.56 -13.31
N LYS A 10 4.19 23.18 -12.17
CA LYS A 10 5.20 23.77 -11.29
C LYS A 10 5.91 22.68 -10.48
N ILE A 11 7.08 22.27 -10.95
CA ILE A 11 7.94 21.30 -10.25
C ILE A 11 8.41 21.88 -8.92
N ARG A 12 8.18 21.16 -7.82
CA ARG A 12 8.80 21.43 -6.51
C ARG A 12 9.80 20.31 -6.22
N MET A 13 11.09 20.63 -6.38
CA MET A 13 12.18 19.68 -6.09
C MET A 13 12.46 19.67 -4.59
N ALA A 14 12.34 18.51 -3.94
CA ALA A 14 12.88 18.30 -2.61
C ALA A 14 14.39 18.10 -2.71
N THR A 15 15.17 18.86 -1.93
CA THR A 15 16.62 18.64 -1.79
C THR A 15 16.88 17.43 -0.88
N SER A 16 17.87 16.60 -1.22
CA SER A 16 18.33 15.53 -0.33
C SER A 16 18.61 16.08 1.08
N TYR A 17 18.25 15.29 2.11
CA TYR A 17 18.37 15.64 3.55
C TYR A 17 17.34 16.60 4.18
N ARG A 18 16.25 16.99 3.50
CA ARG A 18 15.11 17.69 4.16
C ARG A 18 13.84 16.84 4.19
N ALA A 19 13.78 15.91 5.15
CA ALA A 19 12.61 15.05 5.42
C ALA A 19 11.31 15.79 5.79
N GLN A 20 11.38 17.11 6.02
CA GLN A 20 10.24 17.91 6.46
C GLN A 20 9.34 18.38 5.31
N ALA A 21 9.83 18.38 4.05
CA ALA A 21 9.06 18.86 2.90
C ALA A 21 8.12 17.81 2.32
N ASP A 22 8.43 16.52 2.47
CA ASP A 22 7.72 15.43 1.79
C ASP A 22 7.25 14.32 2.75
N GLY A 23 7.21 14.60 4.06
CA GLY A 23 7.01 13.58 5.08
C GLY A 23 5.69 12.80 4.98
N GLN A 24 4.63 13.39 4.41
CA GLN A 24 3.37 12.70 4.17
C GLN A 24 3.48 11.70 3.01
N VAL A 25 4.10 12.11 1.91
CA VAL A 25 4.37 11.24 0.75
C VAL A 25 5.36 10.14 1.15
N ASP A 26 6.44 10.47 1.85
CA ASP A 26 7.39 9.50 2.38
C ASP A 26 6.73 8.48 3.32
N ARG A 27 5.76 8.91 4.12
CA ARG A 27 5.00 8.01 4.99
C ARG A 27 4.09 7.10 4.17
N GLN A 28 3.42 7.61 3.15
CA GLN A 28 2.58 6.79 2.26
C GLN A 28 3.42 5.81 1.45
N ASN A 29 4.56 6.24 0.90
CA ASN A 29 5.50 5.39 0.17
C ASN A 29 6.02 4.26 1.05
N ARG A 30 6.39 4.54 2.31
CA ARG A 30 6.78 3.48 3.26
C ARG A 30 5.67 2.45 3.51
N VAL A 31 4.42 2.89 3.64
CA VAL A 31 3.28 1.97 3.83
C VAL A 31 3.08 1.09 2.60
N LEU A 32 3.20 1.66 1.40
CA LEU A 32 3.12 0.92 0.14
C LEU A 32 4.27 -0.08 0.00
N GLU A 33 5.49 0.33 0.31
CA GLU A 33 6.68 -0.53 0.30
C GLU A 33 6.57 -1.68 1.29
N ASP A 34 6.10 -1.42 2.52
CA ASP A 34 5.90 -2.46 3.54
C ASP A 34 4.81 -3.45 3.10
N ALA A 35 3.72 -2.97 2.51
CA ALA A 35 2.67 -3.82 1.95
C ALA A 35 3.16 -4.68 0.79
N LEU A 36 3.96 -4.11 -0.11
CA LEU A 36 4.62 -4.84 -1.19
C LEU A 36 5.56 -5.90 -0.62
N ARG A 37 6.45 -5.54 0.30
CA ARG A 37 7.40 -6.47 0.93
C ARG A 37 6.70 -7.65 1.60
N CYS A 38 5.47 -7.46 2.08
CA CYS A 38 4.69 -8.52 2.69
C CYS A 38 3.98 -9.45 1.68
N MET A 39 3.68 -8.99 0.47
CA MET A 39 2.92 -9.74 -0.54
C MET A 39 3.77 -10.28 -1.70
N VAL A 40 4.93 -9.68 -1.94
CA VAL A 40 5.88 -10.16 -2.94
C VAL A 40 6.47 -11.50 -2.48
N SER A 41 6.72 -12.40 -3.44
CA SER A 41 7.36 -13.69 -3.21
C SER A 41 8.76 -13.51 -2.61
N LEU A 42 9.28 -14.56 -1.97
CA LEU A 42 10.65 -14.54 -1.42
C LEU A 42 11.71 -14.19 -2.48
N GLU A 43 11.44 -14.49 -3.75
CA GLU A 43 12.34 -14.23 -4.88
C GLU A 43 12.13 -12.85 -5.53
N GLY A 44 11.10 -12.09 -5.15
CA GLY A 44 10.88 -10.74 -5.67
C GLY A 44 10.22 -10.67 -7.05
N THR A 45 9.90 -11.81 -7.68
CA THR A 45 9.59 -11.89 -9.12
C THR A 45 8.16 -11.49 -9.48
N ASN A 46 7.21 -11.56 -8.55
CA ASN A 46 5.79 -11.31 -8.78
C ASN A 46 5.32 -9.90 -8.34
N TRP A 47 6.25 -8.96 -8.17
CA TRP A 47 5.91 -7.63 -7.63
C TRP A 47 4.93 -6.85 -8.50
N VAL A 48 5.02 -7.00 -9.83
CA VAL A 48 4.09 -6.37 -10.78
C VAL A 48 2.68 -6.92 -10.59
N ASP A 49 2.54 -8.22 -10.37
CA ASP A 49 1.24 -8.89 -10.22
C ASP A 49 0.52 -8.46 -8.94
N VAL A 50 1.27 -8.19 -7.87
CA VAL A 50 0.70 -7.75 -6.58
C VAL A 50 0.51 -6.24 -6.49
N LEU A 51 1.20 -5.45 -7.33
CA LEU A 51 1.19 -3.98 -7.26
C LEU A 51 -0.23 -3.41 -7.39
N GLY A 52 -1.00 -3.84 -8.39
CA GLY A 52 -2.36 -3.35 -8.58
C GLY A 52 -3.27 -3.65 -7.38
N THR A 53 -2.99 -4.73 -6.64
CA THR A 53 -3.76 -5.01 -5.43
C THR A 53 -3.30 -4.17 -4.24
N VAL A 54 -2.00 -3.92 -4.08
CA VAL A 54 -1.49 -2.99 -3.06
C VAL A 54 -2.11 -1.61 -3.26
N GLU A 55 -2.10 -1.11 -4.50
CA GLU A 55 -2.65 0.19 -4.86
C GLU A 55 -4.14 0.25 -4.52
N HIS A 56 -4.93 -0.74 -4.94
CA HIS A 56 -6.36 -0.78 -4.65
C HIS A 56 -6.65 -0.80 -3.15
N VAL A 57 -5.93 -1.61 -2.39
CA VAL A 57 -6.09 -1.70 -0.93
C VAL A 57 -5.69 -0.38 -0.26
N HIS A 58 -4.58 0.23 -0.68
CA HIS A 58 -4.15 1.53 -0.18
C HIS A 58 -5.16 2.64 -0.48
N ALA A 59 -5.73 2.65 -1.69
CA ALA A 59 -6.72 3.64 -2.09
C ALA A 59 -8.05 3.50 -1.33
N THR A 60 -8.47 2.28 -0.99
CA THR A 60 -9.80 1.99 -0.43
C THR A 60 -9.82 1.80 1.09
N LEU A 61 -8.68 1.56 1.73
CA LEU A 61 -8.60 1.44 3.18
C LEU A 61 -8.76 2.79 3.87
N VAL A 62 -9.60 2.79 4.91
CA VAL A 62 -9.81 3.95 5.77
C VAL A 62 -8.54 4.24 6.56
N SER A 63 -7.98 5.44 6.41
CA SER A 63 -6.85 5.87 7.20
C SER A 63 -7.29 6.27 8.61
N ALA A 64 -6.57 5.80 9.63
CA ALA A 64 -6.89 6.06 11.03
C ALA A 64 -6.88 7.56 11.40
N SER A 65 -6.06 8.37 10.70
CA SER A 65 -5.91 9.79 10.95
C SER A 65 -7.00 10.64 10.32
N THR A 66 -7.46 10.28 9.11
CA THR A 66 -8.49 11.02 8.37
C THR A 66 -9.88 10.45 8.55
N LYS A 67 -10.01 9.22 9.06
CA LYS A 67 -11.26 8.44 9.14
C LYS A 67 -11.93 8.22 7.78
N LEU A 68 -11.21 8.50 6.71
CA LEU A 68 -11.61 8.35 5.31
C LEU A 68 -10.47 7.67 4.55
N SER A 69 -10.82 6.94 3.50
CA SER A 69 -9.88 6.39 2.53
C SER A 69 -9.39 7.45 1.55
N PRO A 70 -8.18 7.31 0.97
CA PRO A 70 -7.73 8.20 -0.09
C PRO A 70 -8.71 8.30 -1.27
N PHE A 71 -9.35 7.19 -1.64
CA PHE A 71 -10.37 7.16 -2.69
C PHE A 71 -11.61 7.99 -2.33
N GLU A 72 -12.07 7.93 -1.08
CA GLU A 72 -13.18 8.77 -0.62
C GLU A 72 -12.80 10.25 -0.60
N ILE A 73 -11.55 10.57 -0.25
CA ILE A 73 -11.06 11.95 -0.24
C ILE A 73 -11.00 12.52 -1.67
N ASP A 74 -10.54 11.73 -2.63
CA ASP A 74 -10.35 12.17 -4.02
C ASP A 74 -11.66 12.20 -4.81
N ILE A 75 -12.47 11.15 -4.70
CA ILE A 75 -13.69 10.95 -5.52
C ILE A 75 -14.97 11.37 -4.78
N GLY A 76 -14.92 11.55 -3.46
CA GLY A 76 -16.10 11.85 -2.63
C GLY A 76 -17.07 10.67 -2.50
N ARG A 77 -16.66 9.45 -2.87
CA ARG A 77 -17.49 8.24 -2.83
C ARG A 77 -16.76 7.10 -2.13
N VAL A 78 -17.53 6.25 -1.44
CA VAL A 78 -17.00 5.01 -0.86
C VAL A 78 -16.73 4.02 -1.98
N ALA A 79 -15.53 3.42 -2.00
CA ALA A 79 -15.21 2.36 -2.92
C ALA A 79 -16.12 1.15 -2.67
N ARG A 80 -16.77 0.64 -3.72
CA ARG A 80 -17.60 -0.56 -3.61
C ARG A 80 -16.67 -1.77 -3.43
N PRO A 81 -16.78 -2.56 -2.34
CA PRO A 81 -16.01 -3.78 -2.22
C PRO A 81 -16.39 -4.76 -3.34
N PRO A 82 -15.49 -5.65 -3.78
CA PRO A 82 -15.76 -6.64 -4.83
C PRO A 82 -16.74 -7.76 -4.42
N VAL A 83 -17.59 -7.52 -3.41
CA VAL A 83 -18.64 -8.45 -2.98
C VAL A 83 -19.96 -7.97 -3.55
N GLY A 84 -20.34 -8.49 -4.71
CA GLY A 84 -21.64 -8.21 -5.33
C GLY A 84 -21.70 -8.21 -6.86
N ALA A 85 -20.59 -8.38 -7.57
CA ALA A 85 -20.68 -8.75 -8.99
C ALA A 85 -21.03 -10.24 -9.05
N THR A 86 -22.08 -10.61 -9.76
CA THR A 86 -22.42 -12.00 -10.08
C THR A 86 -21.23 -12.61 -10.84
N ILE A 87 -20.31 -13.22 -10.10
CA ILE A 87 -19.06 -13.73 -10.66
C ILE A 87 -19.41 -14.98 -11.45
N SER A 88 -19.31 -14.88 -12.77
CA SER A 88 -19.31 -16.03 -13.67
C SER A 88 -18.38 -17.10 -13.11
N ARG A 89 -18.89 -18.33 -13.00
CA ARG A 89 -18.26 -19.52 -12.42
C ARG A 89 -17.00 -19.87 -13.23
N ASN A 90 -15.92 -19.14 -13.01
CA ASN A 90 -14.64 -19.31 -13.69
C ASN A 90 -13.60 -19.59 -12.60
N ASP A 91 -12.97 -20.76 -12.67
CA ASP A 91 -12.03 -21.28 -11.66
C ASP A 91 -10.89 -20.30 -11.33
N TYR A 92 -10.57 -19.41 -12.27
CA TYR A 92 -9.65 -18.30 -12.09
C TYR A 92 -10.00 -17.41 -10.89
N VAL A 93 -11.29 -17.07 -10.68
CA VAL A 93 -11.69 -16.16 -9.59
C VAL A 93 -11.64 -16.87 -8.24
N GLN A 94 -11.94 -18.17 -8.19
CA GLN A 94 -11.80 -18.97 -6.97
C GLN A 94 -10.32 -19.12 -6.59
N ASN A 95 -9.47 -19.49 -7.55
CA ASN A 95 -8.03 -19.58 -7.34
C ASN A 95 -7.43 -18.23 -6.95
N PHE A 96 -7.83 -17.14 -7.61
CA PHE A 96 -7.42 -15.79 -7.27
C PHE A 96 -7.88 -15.43 -5.85
N THR A 97 -9.11 -15.72 -5.47
CA THR A 97 -9.63 -15.38 -4.13
C THR A 97 -8.93 -16.16 -3.03
N GLU A 98 -8.70 -17.46 -3.22
CA GLU A 98 -7.98 -18.30 -2.26
C GLU A 98 -6.50 -17.89 -2.15
N GLU A 99 -5.86 -17.59 -3.27
CA GLU A 99 -4.49 -17.09 -3.29
C GLU A 99 -4.39 -15.71 -2.62
N ARG A 100 -5.36 -14.82 -2.88
CA ARG A 100 -5.47 -13.52 -2.20
C ARG A 100 -5.65 -13.66 -0.70
N LYS A 101 -6.47 -14.61 -0.22
CA LYS A 101 -6.63 -14.88 1.22
C LYS A 101 -5.32 -15.35 1.84
N ARG A 102 -4.58 -16.23 1.17
CA ARG A 102 -3.27 -16.72 1.64
C ARG A 102 -2.25 -15.58 1.72
N ILE A 103 -2.16 -14.77 0.68
CA ILE A 103 -1.26 -13.60 0.63
C ILE A 103 -1.59 -12.62 1.75
N VAL A 104 -2.88 -12.33 1.98
CA VAL A 104 -3.30 -11.42 3.06
C VAL A 104 -2.98 -12.00 4.44
N ALA A 105 -3.23 -13.29 4.68
CA ALA A 105 -2.89 -13.94 5.93
C ALA A 105 -1.37 -13.93 6.19
N GLN A 106 -0.57 -14.20 5.17
CA GLN A 106 0.88 -14.14 5.25
C GLN A 106 1.37 -12.72 5.52
N ALA A 107 0.78 -11.71 4.86
CA ALA A 107 1.11 -10.32 5.07
C ALA A 107 0.79 -9.85 6.51
N GLN A 108 -0.35 -10.29 7.06
CA GLN A 108 -0.71 -10.02 8.45
C GLN A 108 0.29 -10.65 9.43
N GLN A 109 0.72 -11.89 9.19
CA GLN A 109 1.74 -12.55 10.00
C GLN A 109 3.10 -11.83 9.92
N ASN A 110 3.51 -11.45 8.72
CA ASN A 110 4.76 -10.72 8.49
C ASN A 110 4.76 -9.35 9.18
N LEU A 111 3.63 -8.63 9.12
CA LEU A 111 3.42 -7.36 9.82
C LEU A 111 3.51 -7.55 11.34
N PHE A 112 2.87 -8.59 11.88
CA PHE A 112 2.93 -8.91 13.30
C PHE A 112 4.38 -9.19 13.75
N ASP A 113 5.12 -10.00 12.99
CA ASP A 113 6.50 -10.32 13.31
C ASP A 113 7.41 -9.10 13.19
N ALA A 114 7.19 -8.24 12.19
CA ALA A 114 7.91 -6.98 12.06
C ALA A 114 7.64 -6.04 13.24
N GLN A 115 6.38 -5.89 13.66
CA GLN A 115 6.01 -5.10 14.84
C GLN A 115 6.66 -5.65 16.12
N LYS A 116 6.70 -6.97 16.29
CA LYS A 116 7.36 -7.63 17.43
C LYS A 116 8.85 -7.32 17.46
N ARG A 117 9.56 -7.47 16.33
CA ARG A 117 10.99 -7.13 16.22
C ARG A 117 11.25 -5.65 16.52
N GLN A 118 10.39 -4.76 16.02
CA GLN A 118 10.52 -3.31 16.24
C GLN A 118 10.36 -2.96 17.73
N ARG A 119 9.42 -3.62 18.42
CA ARG A 119 9.22 -3.48 19.87
C ARG A 119 10.42 -3.99 20.68
N GLU A 120 10.98 -5.14 20.32
CA GLU A 120 12.16 -5.72 20.96
C GLU A 120 13.39 -4.81 20.79
N GLN A 121 13.63 -4.28 19.59
CA GLN A 121 14.73 -3.34 19.34
C GLN A 121 14.57 -2.02 20.10
N TYR A 122 13.36 -1.49 20.18
CA TYR A 122 13.08 -0.26 20.95
C TYR A 122 13.34 -0.46 22.45
N ASN A 123 12.87 -1.57 23.02
CA ASN A 123 13.10 -1.90 24.43
C ASN A 123 14.59 -2.11 24.75
N ARG A 124 15.34 -2.72 23.82
CA ARG A 124 16.79 -2.96 23.99
C ARG A 124 17.64 -1.69 23.96
N LYS A 125 17.16 -0.60 23.36
CA LYS A 125 17.84 0.71 23.34
C LYS A 125 17.46 1.61 24.53
N ARG A 126 16.58 1.15 25.42
CA ARG A 126 16.05 1.91 26.56
C ARG A 126 16.51 1.37 27.93
N SER A 127 17.34 0.34 27.94
CA SER A 127 18.04 -0.21 29.11
C SER A 127 19.53 0.08 29.02
#